data_AF-A0A936PPF9-F1
#
_entry.id   AF-A0A936PPF9-F1
#
_cell.length_a   1.000
_cell.length_b   1.000
_cell.length_c   1.000
_cell.angle_alpha   90.00
_cell.angle_beta   90.00
_cell.angle_gamma   90.00
#
_symmetry.space_group_name_H-M   'P 1'
#
loop_
_entity.id
_entity.type
_entity.pdbx_description
1 polymer ?
#
loop_
_entity_poly.entity_id
_entity_poly.type
_entity_poly.pdbx_seq_one_letter_code
_entity_poly.pdbx_strand_id
1 'polypeptide(L)' 'MNRGLTTEHEAESGRWLAEVCELGAMQHGETEPQAILNAVSFALGALADKIERGEATDEELALVLAD' A
#
# COMPACT_ATOMS: atom_id res chain seq x y z
N MET A 1 -6.88 -1.35 -11.91
CA MET A 1 -6.85 -2.58 -11.07
C MET A 1 -5.45 -2.66 -10.50
N ASN A 2 -5.25 -2.28 -9.22
CA ASN A 2 -3.92 -2.08 -8.63
C ASN A 2 -3.17 -3.43 -8.60
N ARG A 3 -2.08 -3.54 -9.37
CA ARG A 3 -1.48 -4.84 -9.75
C ARG A 3 -0.76 -5.62 -8.64
N GLY A 4 -0.66 -5.08 -7.44
CA GLY A 4 -0.14 -5.80 -6.27
C GLY A 4 -0.71 -5.35 -4.94
N LEU A 5 -2.01 -5.02 -4.91
CA LEU A 5 -2.74 -4.90 -3.66
C LEU A 5 -3.26 -6.29 -3.23
N THR A 6 -2.86 -6.75 -2.05
CA THR A 6 -3.39 -7.97 -1.42
C THR A 6 -4.16 -7.62 -0.14
N THR A 7 -5.06 -8.50 0.26
CA THR A 7 -5.84 -8.38 1.50
C THR A 7 -6.00 -9.73 2.17
N GLU A 8 -5.89 -9.77 3.49
CA GLU A 8 -6.10 -10.96 4.32
C GLU A 8 -6.95 -10.60 5.54
N HIS A 9 -7.87 -11.49 5.93
CA HIS A 9 -8.64 -11.36 7.16
C HIS A 9 -8.00 -12.21 8.27
N GLU A 10 -7.48 -11.56 9.29
CA GLU A 10 -6.81 -12.19 10.42
C GLU A 10 -7.84 -12.68 11.44
N ALA A 11 -8.24 -13.95 11.37
CA ALA A 11 -9.31 -14.50 12.21
C ALA A 11 -9.06 -14.39 13.73
N GLU A 12 -7.81 -14.38 14.16
CA GLU A 12 -7.44 -14.29 15.59
C GLU A 12 -7.64 -12.88 16.16
N SER A 13 -7.37 -11.84 15.36
CA SER A 13 -7.51 -10.44 15.76
C SER A 13 -8.85 -9.84 15.34
N GLY A 14 -9.54 -10.45 14.36
CA GLY A 14 -10.73 -9.93 13.71
C GLY A 14 -10.44 -8.73 12.78
N ARG A 15 -9.17 -8.47 12.47
CA ARG A 15 -8.74 -7.32 11.67
C ARG A 15 -8.47 -7.73 10.23
N TRP A 16 -8.42 -6.73 9.37
CA TRP A 16 -7.96 -6.87 8.00
C TRP A 16 -6.53 -6.38 7.87
N LEU A 17 -5.73 -7.11 7.10
CA LEU A 17 -4.40 -6.75 6.65
C LEU A 17 -4.46 -6.45 5.16
N ALA A 18 -3.85 -5.37 4.72
CA ALA A 18 -3.66 -5.09 3.30
C ALA A 18 -2.21 -4.73 3.03
N GLU A 19 -1.71 -5.12 1.86
CA GLU A 19 -0.34 -4.84 1.44
C GLU A 19 -0.32 -4.32 0.00
N VAL A 20 0.42 -3.24 -0.24
CA VAL A 20 0.88 -2.86 -1.58
C VAL A 20 2.24 -3.50 -1.79
N CYS A 21 2.27 -4.70 -2.38
CA CYS A 21 3.42 -5.61 -2.40
C CYS A 21 4.67 -4.97 -3.03
N GLU A 22 4.51 -4.24 -4.13
CA GLU A 22 5.64 -3.62 -4.84
C GLU A 22 6.29 -2.50 -4.03
N LEU A 23 5.58 -1.91 -3.07
CA LEU A 23 6.07 -0.86 -2.19
C LEU A 23 6.32 -1.36 -0.75
N GLY A 24 6.09 -2.65 -0.47
CA GLY A 24 6.22 -3.24 0.87
C GLY A 24 5.35 -2.57 1.93
N ALA A 25 4.24 -1.95 1.52
CA ALA A 25 3.41 -1.12 2.39
C ALA A 25 2.26 -1.94 2.96
N MET A 26 2.49 -2.50 4.16
CA MET A 26 1.54 -3.38 4.83
C MET A 26 0.89 -2.70 6.03
N GLN A 27 -0.44 -2.59 6.04
CA GLN A 27 -1.19 -1.93 7.11
C GLN A 27 -2.47 -2.68 7.45
N HIS A 28 -2.88 -2.56 8.71
CA HIS A 28 -4.11 -3.16 9.21
C HIS A 28 -5.29 -2.18 9.19
N GLY A 29 -6.51 -2.70 9.26
CA GLY A 29 -7.74 -1.95 9.46
C GLY A 29 -8.84 -2.79 10.12
N GLU A 30 -9.87 -2.14 10.66
CA GLU A 30 -11.03 -2.84 11.25
C GLU A 30 -11.94 -3.44 10.18
N THR A 31 -11.83 -2.93 8.94
CA THR A 31 -12.55 -3.43 7.77
C THR A 31 -11.59 -3.55 6.59
N GLU A 32 -11.92 -4.39 5.61
CA GLU A 32 -11.13 -4.54 4.38
C GLU A 32 -10.86 -3.19 3.69
N PRO A 33 -11.87 -2.32 3.45
CA PRO A 33 -11.62 -1.00 2.86
C PRO A 33 -10.69 -0.13 3.70
N GLN A 34 -10.79 -0.21 5.03
CA GLN A 34 -9.93 0.56 5.92
C GLN A 34 -8.47 0.09 5.85
N ALA A 35 -8.23 -1.23 5.82
CA ALA A 35 -6.89 -1.78 5.66
C ALA A 35 -6.28 -1.32 4.33
N ILE A 36 -7.04 -1.39 3.24
CA ILE A 36 -6.62 -0.91 1.91
C ILE A 36 -6.25 0.57 1.95
N LEU A 37 -7.12 1.43 2.48
CA LEU A 37 -6.86 2.88 2.53
C LEU A 37 -5.61 3.19 3.38
N ASN A 38 -5.41 2.48 4.49
CA ASN A 38 -4.24 2.63 5.33
C ASN A 38 -2.97 2.20 4.59
N ALA A 39 -2.99 1.06 3.89
CA ALA A 39 -1.84 0.54 3.13
C ALA A 39 -1.47 1.48 1.98
N VAL A 40 -2.46 1.95 1.21
CA VAL A 40 -2.25 2.92 0.13
C VAL A 40 -1.72 4.24 0.66
N SER A 41 -2.28 4.78 1.75
CA SER A 41 -1.78 6.02 2.35
C SER A 41 -0.33 5.89 2.82
N PHE A 42 0.04 4.74 3.39
CA PHE A 42 1.41 4.46 3.81
C PHE A 42 2.36 4.37 2.60
N ALA A 43 1.94 3.67 1.55
CA ALA A 43 2.69 3.54 0.30
C ALA A 43 2.95 4.90 -0.37
N LEU A 44 1.94 5.77 -0.40
CA LEU A 44 2.06 7.14 -0.92
C LEU A 44 3.07 7.98 -0.14
N GLY A 45 3.06 7.87 1.19
CA GLY A 45 4.04 8.56 2.04
C GLY A 45 5.47 8.08 1.79
N ALA A 46 5.68 6.76 1.72
CA ALA A 46 6.99 6.19 1.41
C ALA A 46 7.49 6.62 0.02
N LEU A 47 6.62 6.65 -0.98
CA LEU A 47 6.98 7.12 -2.32
C LEU A 47 7.33 8.61 -2.32
N ALA A 48 6.58 9.45 -1.59
CA ALA A 48 6.88 10.87 -1.46
C ALA A 48 8.28 11.08 -0.86
N ASP A 49 8.62 10.36 0.22
CA ASP A 49 9.94 10.42 0.85
C ASP A 49 11.06 10.04 -0.13
N LYS A 50 10.84 9.02 -0.98
CA LYS A 50 11.82 8.60 -2.01
C LYS A 50 11.96 9.63 -3.11
N ILE A 51 10.87 10.26 -3.55
CA ILE A 51 10.90 11.34 -4.56
C ILE A 51 11.74 12.50 -4.06
N GLU A 52 11.53 12.93 -2.81
CA GLU A 52 12.28 14.05 -2.20
C GLU A 52 13.79 13.79 -2.13
N ARG A 53 14.18 12.52 -2.00
CA ARG A 53 15.59 12.08 -1.97
C ARG A 53 16.19 11.82 -3.35
N GLY A 54 15.38 11.83 -4.41
CA GLY A 54 15.82 11.42 -5.75
C GLY A 54 16.08 9.92 -5.88
N GLU A 55 15.42 9.10 -5.04
CA GLU A 55 15.59 7.65 -4.94
C GLU A 55 14.41 6.86 -5.52
N ALA A 56 13.32 7.53 -5.91
CA ALA A 56 12.16 6.88 -6.52
C ALA A 56 12.47 6.40 -7.95
N THR A 57 11.97 5.22 -8.31
CA THR A 57 12.09 4.69 -9.68
C THR A 57 10.83 4.94 -10.51
N ASP A 58 10.97 4.91 -11.84
CA ASP A 58 9.83 5.04 -12.77
C ASP A 58 8.79 3.92 -12.56
N GLU A 59 9.23 2.72 -12.17
CA GLU A 59 8.35 1.58 -11.89
C GLU A 59 7.49 1.83 -10.65
N GLU A 60 8.07 2.44 -9.60
CA GLU A 60 7.34 2.79 -8.38
C GLU A 60 6.34 3.94 -8.61
N LEU A 61 6.72 4.93 -9.43
CA LEU A 61 5.83 6.01 -9.82
C LEU A 61 4.66 5.51 -10.69
N ALA A 62 4.92 4.58 -11.61
CA ALA A 62 3.90 4.00 -12.47
C ALA A 62 2.84 3.22 -11.68
N LEU A 63 3.19 2.67 -10.50
CA LEU A 63 2.24 1.96 -9.64
C LEU A 63 1.14 2.87 -9.06
N VAL A 64 1.42 4.17 -8.97
CA VAL A 64 0.53 5.15 -8.32
C VAL A 64 -0.14 6.09 -9.31
N LEU A 65 0.49 6.31 -10.46
CA LEU A 65 0.02 7.25 -11.49
C LEU A 65 -0.73 6.58 -12.65
N ALA A 66 -0.75 5.25 -12.74
CA ALA A 66 -1.43 4.55 -13.83
C ALA A 66 -2.91 4.29 -13.52
N ASP A 67 -3.79 4.70 -14.47
CA ASP A 67 -5.24 4.44 -14.49
C ASP A 67 -5.61 2.94 -14.59
#